data_AF-A0A378R041-F1
#
_entry.id   AF-A0A378R041-F1
#
_cell.length_a   1.000
_cell.length_b   1.000
_cell.length_c   1.000
_cell.angle_alpha   90.00
_cell.angle_beta   90.00
_cell.angle_gamma   90.00
#
_symmetry.space_group_name_H-M   'P 1'
#
loop_
_entity.id
_entity.type
_entity.pdbx_description
1 polymer ?
#
loop_
_entity_poly.entity_id
_entity_poly.type
_entity_poly.pdbx_seq_one_letter_code
_entity_poly.pdbx_strand_id
1 'polypeptide(L)'
;MKVDIHTMTHTDTITDMLPEQIKELACLIGLTATLTLVDKFGGLSFEMPHSTNTKNGKWLVRELGADIANVLIDRHKGEKLYINNCDALRVYLRNQALVGAILACMETGTSQHRAIQETAPVFGITERRAYEILKEMTAGKAQLNLF
;
A
#
# COMPACT_ATOMS: atom_id res chain seq x y z
N MET A 1 1.11 -1.41 13.14
CA MET A 1 1.94 -0.55 12.28
C MET A 1 1.25 -0.39 10.94
N LYS A 2 0.74 0.82 10.62
CA LYS A 2 0.28 1.10 9.24
C LYS A 2 1.56 1.27 8.42
N VAL A 3 1.80 0.38 7.46
CA VAL A 3 2.91 0.56 6.52
C VAL A 3 2.51 1.68 5.56
N ASP A 4 3.35 2.71 5.51
CA ASP A 4 3.15 3.89 4.66
C ASP A 4 3.23 3.49 3.19
N ILE A 5 2.12 3.63 2.46
CA ILE A 5 2.09 3.40 1.01
C ILE A 5 2.83 4.55 0.28
N HIS A 6 3.21 5.62 0.99
CA HIS A 6 3.83 6.81 0.40
C HIS A 6 5.30 6.61 -0.03
N THR A 7 5.99 5.55 0.41
CA THR A 7 7.34 5.17 -0.07
C THR A 7 7.31 4.40 -1.40
N MET A 8 6.37 4.72 -2.29
CA MET A 8 6.28 4.15 -3.63
C MET A 8 7.38 4.74 -4.53
N THR A 9 8.47 3.98 -4.69
CA THR A 9 9.37 4.11 -5.83
C THR A 9 8.91 3.13 -6.90
N HIS A 10 8.73 3.64 -8.12
CA HIS A 10 8.21 2.92 -9.29
C HIS A 10 9.03 1.64 -9.56
N THR A 11 8.53 0.49 -9.13
CA THR A 11 9.05 -0.83 -9.52
C THR A 11 7.88 -1.61 -10.07
N ASP A 12 8.03 -2.18 -11.27
CA ASP A 12 6.96 -2.78 -12.08
C ASP A 12 6.15 -3.85 -11.32
N THR A 13 6.79 -4.58 -10.41
CA THR A 13 6.17 -5.62 -9.58
C THR A 13 5.16 -5.10 -8.56
N ILE A 14 5.29 -3.85 -8.11
CA ILE A 14 4.42 -3.25 -7.09
C ILE A 14 3.09 -2.80 -7.72
N THR A 15 3.15 -2.32 -8.96
CA THR A 15 1.95 -1.88 -9.71
C THR A 15 1.01 -3.05 -9.99
N ASP A 16 1.54 -4.24 -10.26
CA ASP A 16 0.73 -5.43 -10.52
C ASP A 16 -0.12 -5.87 -9.33
N MET A 17 0.37 -5.61 -8.11
CA MET A 17 -0.34 -5.92 -6.86
C MET A 17 -1.48 -4.95 -6.54
N LEU A 18 -1.60 -3.84 -7.27
CA LEU A 18 -2.69 -2.89 -7.07
C LEU A 18 -4.02 -3.51 -7.56
N PRO A 19 -5.11 -3.36 -6.80
CA PRO A 19 -6.44 -3.68 -7.28
C PRO A 19 -6.77 -2.87 -8.54
N GLU A 20 -7.55 -3.44 -9.45
CA GLU A 20 -7.89 -2.81 -10.74
C GLU A 20 -8.49 -1.41 -10.56
N GLN A 21 -9.43 -1.27 -9.63
CA GLN A 21 -10.01 0.02 -9.27
C GLN A 21 -8.96 1.08 -8.88
N ILE A 22 -7.90 0.69 -8.17
CA ILE A 22 -6.86 1.62 -7.74
C ILE A 22 -5.96 1.99 -8.92
N LYS A 23 -5.72 1.07 -9.87
CA LYS A 23 -5.04 1.36 -11.13
C LYS A 23 -5.84 2.36 -11.98
N GLU A 24 -7.15 2.14 -12.09
CA GLU A 24 -8.06 3.06 -12.79
C GLU A 24 -8.05 4.46 -12.17
N LEU A 25 -8.14 4.56 -10.84
CA LEU A 25 -8.03 5.83 -10.13
C LEU A 25 -6.66 6.48 -10.35
N ALA A 26 -5.57 5.72 -10.28
CA ALA A 26 -4.23 6.25 -10.51
C ALA A 26 -4.04 6.77 -11.94
N CYS A 27 -4.66 6.12 -12.93
CA CYS A 27 -4.70 6.59 -14.31
C CYS A 27 -5.53 7.88 -14.45
N LEU A 28 -6.63 8.00 -13.69
CA LEU A 28 -7.54 9.14 -13.76
C LEU A 28 -7.02 10.41 -13.07
N ILE A 29 -6.54 10.28 -11.83
CA ILE A 29 -6.19 11.42 -10.96
C ILE A 29 -4.71 11.48 -10.58
N GLY A 30 -3.91 10.54 -11.10
CA GLY A 30 -2.52 10.39 -10.73
C GLY A 30 -2.33 9.58 -9.45
N LEU A 31 -1.21 8.86 -9.37
CA LEU A 31 -0.92 7.95 -8.28
C LEU A 31 -0.94 8.63 -6.90
N THR A 32 -0.32 9.81 -6.77
CA THR A 32 -0.24 10.52 -5.48
C THR A 32 -1.62 10.82 -4.90
N ALA A 33 -2.55 11.32 -5.71
CA ALA A 33 -3.91 11.63 -5.26
C ALA A 33 -4.71 10.36 -4.93
N THR A 34 -4.51 9.29 -5.69
CA THR A 34 -5.09 7.98 -5.39
C THR A 34 -4.61 7.43 -4.06
N LEU A 35 -3.31 7.54 -3.75
CA LEU A 35 -2.78 7.10 -2.47
C LEU A 35 -3.35 7.90 -1.30
N THR A 36 -3.55 9.21 -1.46
CA THR A 36 -4.23 10.03 -0.46
C THR A 36 -5.66 9.53 -0.18
N LEU A 37 -6.40 9.15 -1.23
CA LEU A 37 -7.72 8.54 -1.07
C LEU A 37 -7.65 7.19 -0.33
N VAL A 38 -6.71 6.32 -0.71
CA VAL A 38 -6.55 5.00 -0.06
C VAL A 38 -6.14 5.15 1.40
N ASP A 39 -5.30 6.12 1.76
CA ASP A 39 -4.90 6.33 3.16
C ASP A 39 -6.06 6.80 4.04
N LYS A 40 -6.92 7.66 3.49
CA LYS A 40 -8.05 8.27 4.22
C LYS A 40 -9.31 7.40 4.23
N PHE A 41 -9.60 6.73 3.12
CA PHE A 41 -10.85 6.00 2.90
C PHE A 41 -10.66 4.53 2.54
N GLY A 42 -9.43 4.00 2.53
CA GLY A 42 -9.18 2.60 2.28
C GLY A 42 -10.02 1.69 3.19
N GLY A 43 -10.79 0.79 2.58
CA GLY A 43 -11.71 -0.12 3.26
C GLY A 43 -13.10 0.47 3.53
N LEU A 44 -13.37 1.70 3.08
CA LEU A 44 -14.64 2.41 3.28
C LEU A 44 -15.29 2.76 1.94
N SER A 45 -16.60 2.96 1.98
CA SER A 45 -17.31 3.59 0.87
C SER A 45 -17.29 5.10 1.01
N PHE A 46 -16.89 5.78 -0.05
CA PHE A 46 -16.92 7.22 -0.18
C PHE A 46 -18.13 7.65 -1.01
N GLU A 47 -18.96 8.53 -0.45
CA GLU A 47 -20.11 9.10 -1.16
C GLU A 47 -19.62 10.28 -2.01
N MET A 48 -19.60 10.08 -3.33
CA MET A 48 -19.10 11.07 -4.25
C MET A 48 -20.05 12.27 -4.31
N PRO A 49 -19.57 13.48 -4.03
CA PRO A 49 -20.41 14.66 -4.04
C PRO A 49 -20.84 15.04 -5.45
N HIS A 50 -21.95 15.78 -5.57
CA HIS A 50 -22.41 16.33 -6.85
C HIS A 50 -21.63 17.60 -7.28
N SER A 51 -20.97 18.26 -6.33
CA SER A 51 -20.16 19.46 -6.58
C SER A 51 -19.14 19.68 -5.46
N THR A 52 -18.12 20.49 -5.76
CA THR A 52 -17.07 20.91 -4.82
C THR A 52 -17.59 21.75 -3.65
N ASN A 53 -18.81 22.28 -3.72
CA ASN A 53 -19.40 23.11 -2.66
C ASN A 53 -20.01 22.31 -1.50
N THR A 54 -20.21 21.00 -1.68
CA THR A 54 -20.68 20.10 -0.63
C THR A 54 -19.61 19.83 0.43
N LYS A 55 -19.97 19.23 1.57
CA LYS A 55 -19.00 18.85 2.61
C LYS A 55 -17.89 17.93 2.07
N ASN A 56 -18.26 16.86 1.36
CA ASN A 56 -17.31 15.92 0.77
C ASN A 56 -16.55 16.57 -0.40
N GLY A 57 -17.19 17.48 -1.15
CA GLY A 57 -16.55 18.22 -2.24
C GLY A 57 -15.44 19.13 -1.74
N LYS A 58 -15.69 19.88 -0.66
CA LYS A 58 -14.69 20.72 -0.01
C LYS A 58 -13.54 19.91 0.56
N TRP A 59 -13.83 18.71 1.06
CA TRP A 59 -12.79 17.78 1.50
C TRP A 59 -11.89 17.35 0.34
N LEU A 60 -12.46 16.97 -0.81
CA LEU A 60 -11.69 16.59 -2.00
C LEU A 60 -10.79 17.72 -2.47
N VAL A 61 -11.31 18.94 -2.55
CA VAL A 61 -10.52 20.11 -2.96
C VAL A 61 -9.38 20.38 -1.98
N ARG A 62 -9.63 20.25 -0.68
CA ARG A 62 -8.61 20.48 0.35
C ARG A 62 -7.47 19.47 0.27
N GLU A 63 -7.78 18.19 0.10
CA GLU A 63 -6.78 17.11 0.18
C GLU A 63 -6.15 16.77 -1.17
N LEU A 64 -6.87 16.96 -2.28
CA LEU A 64 -6.43 16.58 -3.63
C LEU A 64 -6.24 17.76 -4.58
N GLY A 65 -6.70 18.95 -4.21
CA GLY A 65 -6.73 20.12 -5.10
C GLY A 65 -8.00 20.20 -5.96
N ALA A 66 -8.29 21.40 -6.45
CA ALA A 66 -9.55 21.69 -7.15
C ALA A 66 -9.70 20.93 -8.47
N ASP A 67 -8.65 20.87 -9.28
CA ASP A 67 -8.69 20.23 -10.59
C ASP A 67 -8.96 18.73 -10.49
N ILE A 68 -8.23 18.05 -9.59
CA ILE A 68 -8.40 16.62 -9.33
C ILE A 68 -9.80 16.33 -8.76
N ALA A 69 -10.25 17.13 -7.80
CA ALA A 69 -11.59 17.00 -7.23
C ALA A 69 -12.69 17.12 -8.30
N ASN A 70 -12.55 18.07 -9.24
CA ASN A 70 -13.50 18.23 -10.34
C ASN A 70 -13.52 17.02 -11.27
N VAL A 71 -12.35 16.49 -11.67
CA VAL A 71 -12.26 15.28 -12.51
C VAL A 71 -12.94 14.08 -11.84
N LEU A 72 -12.68 13.88 -10.54
CA LEU A 72 -13.24 12.76 -9.79
C LEU A 72 -14.76 12.88 -9.63
N ILE A 73 -15.25 14.09 -9.35
CA ILE A 73 -16.69 14.37 -9.25
C ILE A 73 -17.36 14.18 -10.61
N ASP A 74 -16.80 14.68 -11.70
CA ASP A 74 -17.45 14.59 -13.01
C ASP A 74 -17.68 13.12 -13.43
N ARG A 75 -16.70 12.25 -13.15
CA ARG A 75 -16.78 10.84 -13.50
C ARG A 75 -17.68 10.01 -12.57
N HIS A 76 -17.75 10.33 -11.28
CA HIS A 76 -18.41 9.49 -10.27
C HIS A 76 -19.53 10.19 -9.48
N LYS A 77 -19.99 11.38 -9.88
CA LYS A 77 -20.99 12.17 -9.13
C LYS A 77 -22.21 11.34 -8.74
N GLY A 78 -22.59 11.41 -7.47
CA GLY A 78 -23.77 10.73 -6.95
C GLY A 78 -23.59 9.22 -6.73
N GLU A 79 -22.43 8.66 -7.08
CA GLU A 79 -22.11 7.26 -6.82
C GLU A 79 -21.54 7.05 -5.41
N LYS A 80 -21.77 5.85 -4.88
CA LYS A 80 -21.09 5.37 -3.68
C LYS A 80 -19.90 4.51 -4.10
N LEU A 81 -18.72 5.11 -4.12
CA LEU A 81 -17.49 4.46 -4.54
C LEU A 81 -16.82 3.77 -3.36
N TYR A 82 -16.74 2.44 -3.36
CA TYR A 82 -15.89 1.72 -2.41
C TYR A 82 -14.41 2.01 -2.71
N ILE A 83 -13.58 2.34 -1.73
CA ILE A 83 -12.14 2.55 -1.91
C ILE A 83 -11.40 1.35 -1.34
N ASN A 84 -10.71 0.59 -2.19
CA ASN A 84 -9.92 -0.57 -1.73
C ASN A 84 -8.75 -0.12 -0.81
N ASN A 85 -8.47 -0.86 0.26
CA ASN A 85 -7.38 -0.57 1.20
C ASN A 85 -6.00 -1.07 0.75
N CYS A 86 -5.92 -1.73 -0.41
CA CYS A 86 -4.71 -2.37 -0.92
C CYS A 86 -4.10 -3.36 0.09
N ASP A 87 -4.92 -4.16 0.78
CA ASP A 87 -4.47 -5.02 1.88
C ASP A 87 -3.34 -5.98 1.45
N ALA A 88 -3.46 -6.59 0.26
CA ALA A 88 -2.43 -7.46 -0.28
C ALA A 88 -1.08 -6.74 -0.45
N LEU A 89 -1.10 -5.53 -1.00
CA LEU A 89 0.09 -4.70 -1.15
C LEU A 89 0.67 -4.29 0.22
N ARG A 90 -0.18 -3.87 1.17
CA ARG A 90 0.27 -3.52 2.53
C ARG A 90 0.93 -4.71 3.23
N VAL A 91 0.37 -5.91 3.08
CA VAL A 91 0.94 -7.16 3.60
C VAL A 91 2.29 -7.44 2.93
N TYR A 92 2.38 -7.29 1.60
CA TYR A 92 3.63 -7.47 0.87
C TYR A 92 4.73 -6.52 1.36
N LEU A 93 4.43 -5.21 1.45
CA LEU A 93 5.39 -4.21 1.92
C LEU A 93 5.85 -4.46 3.36
N ARG A 94 4.92 -4.84 4.25
CA ARG A 94 5.26 -5.24 5.63
C ARG A 94 6.23 -6.43 5.62
N ASN A 95 5.93 -7.45 4.83
CA ASN A 95 6.75 -8.65 4.75
C ASN A 95 8.14 -8.33 4.17
N GLN A 96 8.21 -7.47 3.16
CA GLN A 96 9.47 -6.99 2.59
C GLN A 96 10.33 -6.27 3.62
N ALA A 97 9.73 -5.38 4.42
CA ALA A 97 10.41 -4.65 5.48
C ALA A 97 10.89 -5.60 6.61
N LEU A 98 10.07 -6.58 7.00
CA LEU A 98 10.46 -7.62 7.96
C LEU A 98 11.69 -8.39 7.48
N VAL A 99 11.68 -8.85 6.23
CA VAL A 99 12.81 -9.60 5.65
C VAL A 99 14.06 -8.74 5.59
N GLY A 100 13.94 -7.47 5.20
CA GLY A 100 15.06 -6.52 5.22
C GLY A 100 15.67 -6.38 6.62
N ALA A 101 14.82 -6.25 7.66
CA ALA A 101 15.28 -6.17 9.04
C ALA A 101 15.99 -7.47 9.51
N ILE A 102 15.44 -8.64 9.17
CA ILE A 102 16.06 -9.93 9.50
C ILE A 102 17.45 -10.03 8.85
N LEU A 103 17.56 -9.71 7.56
CA LEU A 103 18.82 -9.79 6.82
C LEU A 103 19.86 -8.82 7.39
N ALA A 104 19.46 -7.58 7.71
CA ALA A 104 20.35 -6.60 8.33
C ALA A 104 20.88 -7.09 9.70
N CYS A 105 20.05 -7.72 10.53
CA CYS A 105 20.51 -8.35 11.78
C CYS A 105 21.52 -9.48 11.50
N MET A 106 21.27 -10.31 10.49
CA MET A 106 22.17 -11.40 10.12
C MET A 106 23.52 -10.91 9.60
N GLU A 107 23.55 -9.81 8.84
CA GLU A 107 24.78 -9.17 8.36
C GLU A 107 25.70 -8.70 9.50
N THR A 108 25.12 -8.37 10.66
CA THR A 108 25.90 -8.02 11.88
C THR A 108 26.44 -9.23 12.64
N GLY A 109 26.26 -10.45 12.11
CA GLY A 109 26.73 -11.70 12.73
C GLY A 109 25.71 -12.38 13.65
N THR A 110 24.49 -11.85 13.72
CA THR A 110 23.39 -12.47 14.49
C THR A 110 22.90 -13.73 13.79
N SER A 111 22.67 -14.82 14.54
CA SER A 111 22.09 -16.04 13.94
C SER A 111 20.67 -15.77 13.42
N GLN A 112 20.26 -16.47 12.36
CA GLN A 112 18.92 -16.30 11.77
C GLN A 112 17.80 -16.46 12.81
N HIS A 113 17.90 -17.45 13.69
CA HIS A 113 16.94 -17.67 14.78
C HIS A 113 16.84 -16.44 15.68
N ARG A 114 17.97 -15.88 16.09
CA ARG A 114 18.01 -14.70 16.97
C ARG A 114 17.48 -13.45 16.26
N ALA A 115 17.84 -13.25 14.99
CA ALA A 115 17.33 -12.16 14.16
C ALA A 115 15.80 -12.20 14.03
N ILE A 116 15.22 -13.39 13.81
CA ILE A 116 13.76 -13.57 13.75
C ILE A 116 13.10 -13.28 15.10
N GLN A 117 13.67 -13.80 16.19
CA GLN A 117 13.15 -13.59 17.54
C GLN A 117 13.12 -12.08 17.92
N GLU A 118 14.11 -11.31 17.47
CA GLU A 118 14.19 -9.87 17.75
C GLU A 118 13.27 -9.04 16.86
N THR A 119 13.16 -9.39 15.57
CA THR A 119 12.42 -8.57 14.59
C THR A 119 10.94 -8.91 14.51
N ALA A 120 10.54 -10.19 14.57
CA ALA A 120 9.15 -10.61 14.36
C ALA A 120 8.14 -9.91 15.29
N PRO A 121 8.41 -9.72 16.61
CA PRO A 121 7.51 -9.00 17.51
C PRO A 121 7.29 -7.53 17.12
N VAL A 122 8.32 -6.85 16.60
CA VAL A 122 8.24 -5.44 16.16
C VAL A 122 7.22 -5.27 15.03
N PHE A 123 7.11 -6.28 14.15
CA PHE A 123 6.16 -6.30 13.05
C PHE A 123 4.80 -6.95 13.41
N GLY A 124 4.63 -7.43 14.65
CA GLY A 124 3.44 -8.14 15.09
C GLY A 124 3.26 -9.51 14.43
N ILE A 125 4.36 -10.19 14.13
CA ILE A 125 4.40 -11.48 13.42
C ILE A 125 4.96 -12.55 14.37
N THR A 126 4.39 -13.76 14.30
CA THR A 126 4.91 -14.91 15.06
C THR A 126 6.20 -15.42 14.42
N GLU A 127 7.10 -16.02 15.20
CA GLU A 127 8.36 -16.58 14.67
C GLU A 127 8.10 -17.56 13.53
N ARG A 128 7.14 -18.48 13.69
CA ARG A 128 6.74 -19.43 12.65
C ARG A 128 6.40 -18.70 11.34
N ARG A 129 5.57 -17.67 11.41
CA ARG A 129 5.17 -16.93 10.21
C ARG A 129 6.34 -16.11 9.64
N ALA A 130 7.24 -15.59 10.47
CA ALA A 130 8.44 -14.89 10.01
C ALA A 130 9.38 -15.83 9.23
N TYR A 131 9.56 -17.09 9.66
CA TYR A 131 10.30 -18.09 8.88
C TYR A 131 9.64 -18.36 7.52
N GLU A 132 8.32 -18.54 7.49
CA GLU A 132 7.57 -18.75 6.24
C GLU A 132 7.75 -17.56 5.29
N ILE A 133 7.56 -16.33 5.79
CA ILE A 133 7.74 -15.10 5.01
C ILE A 133 9.17 -14.97 4.48
N LEU A 134 10.18 -15.22 5.32
CA LEU A 134 11.58 -15.15 4.91
C LEU A 134 11.85 -16.14 3.78
N LYS A 135 11.35 -17.38 3.89
CA LYS A 135 11.48 -18.40 2.86
C LYS A 135 10.76 -17.99 1.57
N GLU A 136 9.50 -17.58 1.65
CA GLU A 136 8.68 -17.14 0.51
C GLU A 136 9.38 -16.01 -0.29
N MET A 137 9.88 -14.98 0.41
CA MET A 137 10.44 -13.79 -0.25
C MET A 137 11.88 -13.97 -0.74
N THR A 138 12.68 -14.81 -0.09
CA THR A 138 14.04 -15.11 -0.55
C THR A 138 14.04 -16.11 -1.70
N ALA A 139 13.12 -17.09 -1.69
CA ALA A 139 12.92 -17.98 -2.84
C ALA A 139 12.40 -17.22 -4.08
N GLY A 140 11.49 -16.27 -3.90
CA GLY A 140 11.03 -15.41 -4.99
C GLY A 140 12.13 -14.52 -5.59
N LYS A 141 13.02 -13.97 -4.75
CA LYS A 141 14.21 -13.22 -5.23
C LYS A 141 15.21 -14.12 -5.98
N ALA A 142 15.39 -15.37 -5.56
CA ALA A 142 16.27 -16.31 -6.26
C ALA A 142 15.76 -16.64 -7.67
N GLN A 143 14.44 -16.63 -7.90
CA GLN A 143 13.85 -16.83 -9.22
C GLN A 143 13.95 -15.59 -10.13
N LEU A 144 13.90 -14.37 -9.55
CA LEU A 144 14.07 -13.11 -10.30
C LEU A 144 15.53 -12.83 -10.71
N ASN A 145 16.52 -13.40 -10.00
CA ASN A 145 17.93 -13.30 -10.37
C ASN A 145 18.35 -14.34 -11.45
N LEU A 146 17.40 -15.07 -12.02
CA LEU A 146 17.66 -16.11 -13.02
C LEU A 146 17.25 -15.72 -14.46
N PHE A 147 16.92 -14.45 -14.69
CA PHE A 147 16.59 -13.89 -16.01
C PHE A 147 17.43 -12.65 -16.31
#